data_AF-A0A1L1PMD7-F1
#
_entry.id   AF-A0A1L1PMD7-F1
#
_cell.length_a   1.000
_cell.length_b   1.000
_cell.length_c   1.000
_cell.angle_alpha   90.00
_cell.angle_beta   90.00
_cell.angle_gamma   90.00
#
_symmetry.space_group_name_H-M   'P 1'
#
loop_
_entity.id
_entity.type
_entity.pdbx_description
1 polymer ?
#
loop_
_entity_poly.entity_id
_entity_poly.type
_entity_poly.pdbx_seq_one_letter_code
_entity_poly.pdbx_strand_id
1 'polypeptide(L)'
;MTVNATKPYPDLTPPIEQCIASERPDAAIRAQTAEATNSGVTATPSLRLHDRETGKAILLQGPIEGDALLSAMDMLAARDPAATPTSEMPADVVGDMPR
;
A
#
# COMPACT_ATOMS: atom_id res chain seq x y z
N MET A 1 -33.15 -5.88 -15.77
CA MET A 1 -33.15 -5.98 -14.29
C MET A 1 -33.35 -4.57 -13.76
N THR A 2 -34.54 -4.28 -13.25
CA THR A 2 -34.90 -2.94 -12.77
C THR A 2 -34.66 -2.89 -11.28
N VAL A 3 -33.76 -2.01 -10.83
CA VAL A 3 -33.53 -1.80 -9.39
C VAL A 3 -34.63 -0.84 -8.90
N ASN A 4 -35.64 -1.38 -8.22
CA ASN A 4 -36.64 -0.58 -7.51
C ASN A 4 -36.06 -0.25 -6.13
N ALA A 5 -35.65 0.99 -5.91
CA ALA A 5 -35.22 1.47 -4.60
C ALA A 5 -35.91 2.78 -4.29
N THR A 6 -36.75 2.83 -3.26
CA THR A 6 -37.09 4.11 -2.63
C THR A 6 -37.44 3.92 -1.16
N LYS A 7 -36.42 3.67 -0.35
CA LYS A 7 -36.40 4.26 0.99
C LYS A 7 -35.48 5.48 0.90
N PRO A 8 -36.01 6.72 0.91
CA PRO A 8 -35.15 7.90 0.90
C PRO A 8 -34.23 7.85 2.13
N TYR A 9 -32.93 8.10 1.90
CA TYR A 9 -31.99 8.22 3.01
C TYR A 9 -32.40 9.46 3.85
N PRO A 10 -32.42 9.35 5.19
CA PRO A 10 -32.67 10.52 6.03
C PRO A 10 -31.55 11.54 5.81
N ASP A 11 -31.90 12.82 5.87
CA ASP A 11 -30.98 13.97 5.80
C ASP A 11 -30.18 14.11 4.50
N LEU A 12 -30.72 13.64 3.38
CA LEU A 12 -30.13 13.90 2.06
C LEU A 12 -30.14 15.40 1.76
N THR A 13 -28.95 15.96 1.52
CA THR A 13 -28.81 17.33 1.02
C THR A 13 -28.97 17.33 -0.51
N PRO A 14 -29.42 18.43 -1.14
CA PRO A 14 -29.60 18.48 -2.59
C PRO A 14 -28.36 18.06 -3.41
N PRO A 15 -27.11 18.37 -3.01
CA PRO A 15 -25.92 17.85 -3.68
C PRO A 15 -25.79 16.32 -3.63
N ILE A 16 -26.18 15.70 -2.51
CA ILE A 16 -26.14 14.24 -2.36
C ILE A 16 -27.26 13.60 -3.19
N GLU A 17 -28.46 14.19 -3.19
CA GLU A 17 -29.56 13.73 -4.05
C GLU A 17 -29.16 13.73 -5.53
N GLN A 18 -28.55 14.82 -6.00
CA GLN A 18 -28.09 14.93 -7.38
C GLN A 18 -26.94 13.97 -7.70
N CYS A 19 -26.07 13.69 -6.73
CA CYS A 19 -25.01 12.70 -6.85
C CYS A 19 -25.58 11.29 -7.03
N ILE A 20 -26.49 10.86 -6.14
CA ILE A 20 -27.11 9.52 -6.15
C ILE A 20 -28.03 9.33 -7.37
N ALA A 21 -28.69 10.38 -7.84
CA ALA A 21 -29.52 10.34 -9.05
C ALA A 21 -28.71 10.24 -10.36
N SER A 22 -27.38 10.37 -10.30
CA SER A 22 -26.49 10.30 -11.46
C SER A 22 -25.77 8.96 -11.55
N GLU A 23 -25.33 8.56 -12.74
CA GLU A 23 -24.49 7.37 -12.94
C GLU A 23 -23.02 7.57 -12.52
N ARG A 24 -22.64 8.80 -12.15
CA ARG A 24 -21.25 9.18 -11.88
C ARG A 24 -20.62 8.36 -10.74
N PRO A 25 -21.29 8.14 -9.59
CA PRO A 25 -20.72 7.34 -8.50
C PRO A 25 -20.50 5.89 -8.92
N ASP A 26 -21.46 5.29 -9.62
CA ASP A 26 -21.37 3.92 -10.11
C ASP A 26 -20.20 3.74 -11.09
N ALA A 27 -20.01 4.71 -11.99
CA ALA A 27 -18.87 4.72 -12.91
C ALA A 27 -17.54 4.81 -12.15
N ALA A 28 -17.46 5.67 -11.12
CA ALA A 28 -16.27 5.81 -10.29
C ALA A 28 -15.96 4.52 -9.49
N ILE A 29 -16.97 3.90 -8.88
CA ILE A 29 -16.83 2.65 -8.11
C ILE A 29 -16.33 1.51 -9.01
N ARG A 30 -16.88 1.37 -10.21
CA ARG A 30 -16.42 0.36 -11.18
C ARG A 30 -14.97 0.61 -11.61
N ALA A 31 -14.62 1.85 -11.90
CA ALA A 31 -13.25 2.22 -12.27
C ALA A 31 -12.26 1.90 -11.14
N GLN A 32 -12.58 2.27 -9.91
CA GLN A 32 -11.76 1.98 -8.72
C GLN A 32 -11.63 0.48 -8.47
N THR A 33 -12.71 -0.28 -8.63
CA THR A 33 -12.69 -1.74 -8.48
C THR A 33 -11.76 -2.38 -9.52
N ALA A 34 -11.89 -1.97 -10.79
CA ALA A 34 -11.03 -2.45 -11.87
C ALA A 34 -9.55 -2.10 -11.62
N GLU A 35 -9.26 -0.87 -11.19
CA GLU A 35 -7.90 -0.44 -10.85
C GLU A 35 -7.31 -1.23 -9.67
N ALA A 36 -8.09 -1.48 -8.62
CA ALA A 36 -7.68 -2.28 -7.47
C ALA A 36 -7.34 -3.72 -7.89
N THR A 37 -8.22 -4.38 -8.67
CA THR A 37 -7.95 -5.73 -9.18
C THR A 37 -6.72 -5.76 -10.09
N ASN A 38 -6.58 -4.80 -11.01
CA ASN A 38 -5.43 -4.72 -11.91
C ASN A 38 -4.12 -4.44 -11.17
N SER A 39 -4.18 -3.80 -10.00
CA SER A 39 -3.03 -3.56 -9.13
C SER A 39 -2.75 -4.69 -8.12
N GLY A 40 -3.47 -5.81 -8.21
CA GLY A 40 -3.23 -7.02 -7.40
C GLY A 40 -3.92 -7.02 -6.04
N VAL A 41 -4.85 -6.08 -5.78
CA VAL A 41 -5.66 -6.09 -4.55
C VAL A 41 -6.62 -7.28 -4.58
N THR A 42 -6.43 -8.24 -3.67
CA THR A 42 -7.28 -9.44 -3.54
C THR A 42 -8.08 -9.46 -2.23
N ALA A 43 -7.79 -8.55 -1.29
CA ALA A 43 -8.48 -8.40 -0.02
C ALA A 43 -8.52 -6.94 0.44
N THR A 44 -9.50 -6.58 1.26
CA THR A 44 -9.62 -5.25 1.88
C THR A 44 -9.63 -5.37 3.40
N PRO A 45 -8.96 -4.47 4.16
CA PRO A 45 -8.21 -3.31 3.69
C PRO A 45 -6.89 -3.70 3.00
N SER A 46 -6.34 -2.79 2.19
CA SER A 46 -5.03 -2.93 1.52
C SER A 46 -4.38 -1.57 1.37
N LEU A 47 -3.04 -1.52 1.36
CA LEU A 47 -2.24 -0.32 1.12
C LEU A 47 -1.19 -0.60 0.05
N ARG A 48 -1.04 0.31 -0.90
CA ARG A 48 0.04 0.25 -1.90
C ARG A 48 1.02 1.39 -1.66
N LEU A 49 2.24 1.05 -1.29
CA LEU A 49 3.34 1.98 -1.12
C LEU A 49 4.07 2.15 -2.46
N HIS A 50 4.40 3.39 -2.81
CA HIS A 50 5.08 3.76 -4.03
C HIS A 50 6.29 4.64 -3.72
N ASP A 51 7.47 4.22 -4.15
CA ASP A 51 8.64 5.09 -4.20
C ASP A 51 8.69 5.79 -5.55
N ARG A 52 8.64 7.12 -5.52
CA ARG A 52 8.62 7.96 -6.72
C ARG A 52 10.02 8.15 -7.32
N GLU A 53 11.08 7.93 -6.56
CA GLU A 53 12.45 8.03 -7.04
C GLU A 53 12.84 6.79 -7.84
N THR A 54 12.61 5.60 -7.30
CA THR A 54 12.98 4.34 -7.95
C THR A 54 11.85 3.72 -8.79
N GLY A 55 10.61 4.17 -8.61
CA GLY A 55 9.43 3.57 -9.23
C GLY A 55 9.01 2.24 -8.61
N LYS A 56 9.68 1.77 -7.55
CA LYS A 56 9.33 0.54 -6.83
C LYS A 56 7.97 0.71 -6.13
N ALA A 57 7.25 -0.39 -5.98
CA ALA A 57 6.00 -0.41 -5.23
C ALA A 57 5.84 -1.72 -4.45
N ILE A 58 5.19 -1.64 -3.29
CA ILE A 58 4.83 -2.80 -2.46
C ILE A 58 3.33 -2.73 -2.18
N LEU A 59 2.65 -3.88 -2.29
CA LEU A 59 1.26 -4.04 -1.87
C LEU A 59 1.21 -4.77 -0.53
N LEU A 60 0.57 -4.16 0.46
CA LEU A 60 0.30 -4.71 1.78
C LEU A 60 -1.19 -5.02 1.88
N GLN A 61 -1.54 -6.23 2.32
CA GLN A 61 -2.93 -6.70 2.38
C GLN A 61 -3.35 -7.02 3.81
N GLY A 62 -4.60 -6.70 4.13
CA GLY A 62 -5.19 -6.86 5.46
C GLY A 62 -4.93 -5.66 6.38
N PRO A 63 -5.36 -5.75 7.65
CA PRO A 63 -4.99 -4.78 8.68
C PRO A 63 -3.47 -4.79 8.88
N ILE A 64 -2.84 -3.61 8.84
CA ILE A 64 -1.38 -3.47 8.96
C ILE A 64 -1.07 -2.68 10.23
N GLU A 65 -0.23 -3.25 11.09
CA GLU A 65 0.29 -2.57 12.28
C GLU A 65 1.29 -1.47 11.89
N GLY A 66 1.42 -0.46 12.75
CA GLY A 66 2.25 0.71 12.46
C GLY A 66 3.74 0.38 12.23
N ASP A 67 4.29 -0.57 12.99
CA ASP A 67 5.68 -1.02 12.86
C ASP A 67 5.93 -1.79 11.56
N ALA A 68 5.00 -2.64 11.14
CA ALA A 68 5.03 -3.34 9.86
C ALA A 68 4.96 -2.35 8.68
N LEU A 69 4.13 -1.30 8.79
CA LEU A 69 4.05 -0.24 7.79
C LEU A 69 5.39 0.52 7.68
N LEU A 70 5.99 0.91 8.81
CA LEU A 70 7.29 1.58 8.83
C LEU A 70 8.41 0.70 8.25
N SER A 71 8.41 -0.59 8.61
CA SER A 71 9.36 -1.56 8.07
C SER A 71 9.24 -1.71 6.55
N ALA A 72 8.01 -1.69 6.01
CA ALA A 72 7.77 -1.74 4.57
C ALA A 72 8.26 -0.46 3.86
N MET A 73 8.14 0.71 4.50
CA MET A 73 8.68 1.97 3.99
C MET A 73 10.21 1.95 3.95
N ASP A 74 10.86 1.48 5.01
CA ASP A 74 12.33 1.35 5.07
C ASP A 74 12.84 0.36 4.01
N MET A 75 12.16 -0.78 3.86
CA MET A 75 12.46 -1.76 2.80
C MET A 75 12.30 -1.16 1.39
N LEU A 76 11.28 -0.32 1.18
CA LEU A 76 11.04 0.33 -0.11
C LEU A 76 12.11 1.39 -0.43
N ALA A 77 12.55 2.13 0.59
CA ALA A 77 13.59 3.15 0.48
C ALA A 77 15.01 2.56 0.36
N ALA A 78 15.20 1.29 0.73
CA ALA A 78 16.48 0.61 0.60
C ALA A 78 16.89 0.51 -0.88
N ARG A 79 18.04 1.10 -1.21
CA ARG A 79 18.69 0.94 -2.51
C ARG A 79 19.24 -0.48 -2.62
N ASP A 80 19.28 -1.02 -3.84
CA ASP A 80 19.84 -2.35 -4.07
C ASP A 80 21.25 -2.43 -3.49
N PRO A 81 21.57 -3.43 -2.64
CA PRO A 81 22.92 -3.66 -2.14
C PRO A 81 23.79 -4.29 -3.23
N ALA A 82 23.81 -3.70 -4.42
CA ALA A 82 24.80 -4.01 -5.43
C ALA A 82 26.05 -3.16 -5.14
N ALA A 83 27.01 -3.82 -4.49
CA ALA A 83 28.41 -3.45 -4.28
C ALA A 83 28.75 -2.61 -3.03
N THR A 84 29.15 -3.28 -1.95
CA THR A 84 30.57 -3.34 -1.52
C THR A 84 30.75 -4.42 -0.44
N PRO A 85 31.99 -4.96 -0.30
CA PRO A 85 32.26 -6.39 -0.18
C PRO A 85 31.97 -6.92 1.23
N THR A 86 31.93 -8.25 1.34
CA THR A 86 32.25 -8.98 2.57
C THR A 86 33.44 -8.28 3.23
N SER A 87 33.18 -7.47 4.26
CA SER A 87 34.22 -7.05 5.19
C SER A 87 34.62 -8.34 5.88
N GLU A 88 35.66 -8.98 5.35
CA GLU A 88 36.37 -10.03 6.05
C GLU A 88 36.60 -9.52 7.48
N MET A 89 36.00 -10.22 8.45
CA MET A 89 36.41 -10.06 9.83
C MET A 89 37.92 -10.34 9.86
N PRO A 90 38.77 -9.41 10.32
CA PRO A 90 40.16 -9.75 10.52
C PRO A 90 40.20 -10.86 11.56
N ALA A 91 40.61 -12.04 11.13
CA ALA A 91 40.93 -13.14 12.02
C ALA A 91 41.99 -12.67 13.03
N ASP A 92 41.73 -12.94 14.31
CA ASP A 92 42.68 -12.98 15.41
C ASP A 92 43.89 -12.03 15.34
N VAL A 93 43.80 -10.91 16.05
CA VAL A 93 44.96 -10.46 16.83
C VAL A 93 44.73 -10.97 18.25
N VAL A 94 45.12 -12.23 18.47
CA VAL A 94 45.45 -12.74 19.81
C VAL A 94 46.46 -11.75 20.39
N GLY A 95 46.03 -10.99 21.40
CA GLY A 95 46.93 -10.11 22.14
C GLY A 95 47.98 -10.96 22.84
N ASP A 96 49.23 -10.81 22.43
CA ASP A 96 50.38 -11.36 23.12
C ASP A 96 50.42 -10.75 24.53
N MET A 97 50.07 -11.56 25.54
CA MET A 97 50.16 -11.17 26.95
C MET A 97 51.58 -11.44 27.41
N PRO A 98 52.40 -10.41 27.71
CA PRO A 98 53.72 -10.63 28.26
C PRO A 98 53.60 -11.20 29.68
N ARG A 99 54.47 -12.16 29.99
CA ARG A 99 54.54 -12.87 31.27
C ARG A 99 55.00 -11.98 32.41
#